data_AF-A0A956T036-F1
#
_entry.id   AF-A0A956T036-F1
#
_cell.length_a   1.000
_cell.length_b   1.000
_cell.length_c   1.000
_cell.angle_alpha   90.00
_cell.angle_beta   90.00
_cell.angle_gamma   90.00
#
_symmetry.space_group_name_H-M   'P 1'
#
loop_
_entity.id
_entity.type
_entity.pdbx_description
1 polymer ?
#
loop_
_entity_poly.entity_id
_entity_poly.type
_entity_poly.pdbx_seq_one_letter_code
_entity_poly.pdbx_strand_id
1 'polypeptide(L)'
;MAIIFTGKTTCSICDEVLEEGQEVYATSAFLRREHPLWRFSDSGMHWDCFENWEHRADFVEALIAVVTSPNHEWGSDTAFEGDYCSVLLNLVVPMEPEAGIVDFEHRRAAPRENPRITIWLHDVGVSLSTTLKEWDGWLREDRSFERELVQKAWSAAKEELCGMSSEDLVSMIDIGAVYDAWNRRAERQSVLDGQRDAEKAALIAEHNQSLHEIIDTKPSCPHCGQSFQALKYYDNRGRGRKSCVICQECARSSRVDEFLEVEGSNRQ
;
A
#
# COMPACT_ATOMS: atom_id res chain seq x y z
N MET A 1 1.17 5.67 3.25
CA MET A 1 2.26 5.48 4.22
C MET A 1 3.18 6.66 4.07
N ALA A 2 3.39 7.40 5.16
CA ALA A 2 4.29 8.55 5.18
C ALA A 2 5.68 8.11 4.70
N ILE A 3 6.13 8.67 3.59
CA ILE A 3 7.52 8.48 3.14
C ILE A 3 8.35 9.52 3.88
N ILE A 4 9.16 9.08 4.84
CA ILE A 4 10.01 9.96 5.63
C ILE A 4 11.40 9.99 5.00
N PHE A 5 11.79 11.16 4.54
CA PHE A 5 13.16 11.49 4.17
C PHE A 5 13.79 12.26 5.33
N THR A 6 14.68 11.61 6.08
CA THR A 6 15.44 12.28 7.16
C THR A 6 16.25 13.46 6.60
N GLY A 7 16.39 14.51 7.40
CA GLY A 7 17.01 15.78 7.00
C GLY A 7 16.17 16.63 6.02
N LYS A 8 14.93 16.21 5.70
CA LYS A 8 14.03 16.94 4.77
C LYS A 8 12.58 16.98 5.22
N THR A 9 12.08 15.89 5.81
CA THR A 9 10.70 15.79 6.27
C THR A 9 10.58 16.53 7.59
N THR A 10 9.55 17.35 7.75
CA THR A 10 9.28 18.06 9.00
C THR A 10 8.34 17.24 9.89
N CYS A 11 8.53 17.36 11.20
CA CYS A 11 7.61 16.87 12.21
C CYS A 11 6.28 17.61 12.08
N SER A 12 5.18 16.88 11.95
CA SER A 12 3.84 17.51 11.77
C SER A 12 3.32 18.24 13.01
N ILE A 13 3.95 18.06 14.18
CA ILE A 13 3.57 18.70 15.45
C ILE A 13 4.36 19.99 15.71
N CYS A 14 5.70 19.92 15.63
CA CYS A 14 6.58 21.05 15.98
C CYS A 14 7.16 21.79 14.77
N ASP A 15 6.90 21.33 13.54
CA ASP A 15 7.40 21.86 12.27
C ASP A 15 8.94 21.81 12.08
N GLU A 16 9.69 21.26 13.03
CA GLU A 16 11.13 21.04 12.92
C GLU A 16 11.49 19.82 12.05
N VAL A 17 12.68 19.83 11.44
CA VAL A 17 13.14 18.73 10.57
C VAL A 17 13.38 17.45 11.39
N LEU A 18 12.92 16.31 10.85
CA LEU A 18 13.23 14.98 11.35
C LEU A 18 14.65 14.60 10.91
N GLU A 19 15.60 14.62 11.84
CA GLU A 19 17.01 14.32 11.61
C GLU A 19 17.31 12.82 11.69
N GLU A 20 18.47 12.42 11.16
CA GLU A 20 18.95 11.05 11.28
C GLU A 20 19.22 10.67 12.75
N GLY A 21 18.83 9.44 13.13
CA GLY A 21 18.98 8.94 14.50
C GLY A 21 17.92 9.45 15.48
N GLN A 22 17.04 10.37 15.07
CA GLN A 22 15.85 10.71 15.85
C GLN A 22 14.79 9.64 15.68
N GLU A 23 14.10 9.31 16.77
CA GLU A 23 12.97 8.40 16.71
C GLU A 23 11.73 9.12 16.17
N VAL A 24 11.05 8.46 15.24
CA VAL A 24 9.90 8.99 14.53
C VAL A 24 8.70 8.10 14.79
N TYR A 25 7.61 8.71 15.23
CA TYR A 25 6.29 8.11 15.21
C TYR A 25 5.64 8.43 13.86
N ALA A 26 5.08 7.41 13.20
CA ALA A 26 4.42 7.57 11.91
C ALA A 26 3.31 6.54 11.74
N THR A 27 2.26 6.94 11.04
CA THR A 27 1.13 6.08 10.68
C THR A 27 0.89 6.16 9.17
N SER A 28 0.18 5.18 8.61
CA SER A 28 -0.37 5.33 7.26
C SER A 28 -1.60 6.24 7.29
N ALA A 29 -2.01 6.78 6.15
CA ALA A 29 -3.28 7.48 6.03
C ALA A 29 -4.46 6.62 6.54
N PHE A 30 -5.14 7.09 7.58
CA PHE A 30 -6.32 6.46 8.19
C PHE A 30 -7.47 7.45 8.43
N LEU A 31 -7.19 8.75 8.53
CA LEU A 31 -8.20 9.79 8.69
C LEU A 31 -8.58 10.45 7.37
N ARG A 32 -9.87 10.76 7.21
CA ARG A 32 -10.38 11.56 6.08
C ARG A 32 -10.17 13.05 6.34
N ARG A 33 -10.17 13.86 5.28
CA ARG A 33 -9.89 15.31 5.33
C ARG A 33 -10.82 16.11 6.22
N GLU A 34 -12.00 15.59 6.50
CA GLU A 34 -13.00 16.24 7.37
C GLU A 34 -12.65 16.12 8.86
N HIS A 35 -11.82 15.14 9.23
CA HIS A 35 -11.45 14.91 10.63
C HIS A 35 -10.43 15.95 11.12
N PRO A 36 -10.58 16.61 12.29
CA PRO A 36 -9.67 17.68 12.72
C PRO A 36 -8.18 17.30 12.73
N LEU A 37 -7.90 16.03 13.02
CA LEU A 37 -6.53 15.49 13.09
C LEU A 37 -6.00 14.89 11.77
N TRP A 38 -6.73 15.06 10.66
CA TRP A 38 -6.39 14.41 9.38
C TRP A 38 -4.97 14.71 8.91
N ARG A 39 -4.47 15.92 9.14
CA ARG A 39 -3.14 16.37 8.72
C ARG A 39 -1.99 15.62 9.39
N PHE A 40 -2.26 14.98 10.53
CA PHE A 40 -1.28 14.19 11.27
C PHE A 40 -1.30 12.72 10.86
N SER A 41 -2.37 12.29 10.17
CA SER A 41 -2.46 10.98 9.54
C SER A 41 -1.60 10.95 8.27
N ASP A 42 -0.85 9.87 8.03
CA ASP A 42 0.13 9.80 6.94
C ASP A 42 1.28 10.83 7.03
N SER A 43 1.65 11.21 8.25
CA SER A 43 2.78 12.12 8.52
C SER A 43 3.80 11.51 9.50
N GLY A 44 5.02 12.03 9.50
CA GLY A 44 6.03 11.72 10.51
C GLY A 44 6.07 12.80 11.60
N MET A 45 6.30 12.39 12.83
CA MET A 45 6.48 13.28 13.98
C MET A 45 7.57 12.74 14.90
N HIS A 46 8.33 13.60 15.58
CA HIS A 46 9.26 13.13 16.62
C HIS A 46 8.49 12.33 17.67
N TRP A 47 9.07 11.23 18.14
CA TRP A 47 8.47 10.44 19.21
C TRP A 47 8.10 11.31 20.43
N ASP A 48 9.04 12.14 20.89
CA ASP A 48 8.83 12.99 22.07
C ASP A 48 7.72 14.04 21.83
N CYS A 49 7.56 14.51 20.58
CA CYS A 49 6.45 15.40 20.23
C CYS A 49 5.11 14.67 20.33
N PHE A 50 5.02 13.45 19.79
CA PHE A 50 3.82 12.61 19.88
C PHE A 50 3.47 12.28 21.34
N GLU A 51 4.46 11.87 22.13
CA GLU A 51 4.30 11.49 23.52
C GLU A 51 3.74 12.65 24.36
N ASN A 52 4.15 13.88 24.11
CA ASN A 52 3.69 15.06 24.86
C ASN A 52 2.52 15.80 24.21
N TRP A 53 1.96 15.27 23.12
CA TRP A 53 0.92 15.95 22.35
C TRP A 53 -0.44 15.90 23.06
N GLU A 54 -1.10 17.05 23.19
CA GLU A 54 -2.41 17.15 23.86
C GLU A 54 -3.52 16.34 23.16
N HIS A 55 -3.40 16.10 21.86
CA HIS A 55 -4.38 15.29 21.08
C HIS A 55 -3.95 13.83 20.90
N ARG A 56 -2.92 13.36 21.62
CA ARG A 56 -2.41 11.98 21.49
C ARG A 56 -3.52 10.95 21.71
N ALA A 57 -4.30 11.11 22.78
CA ALA A 57 -5.39 10.18 23.12
C ALA A 57 -6.44 10.11 21.99
N ASP A 58 -6.97 11.26 21.57
CA ASP A 58 -7.95 11.34 20.47
C ASP A 58 -7.41 10.77 19.15
N PHE A 59 -6.12 11.00 18.86
CA PHE A 59 -5.47 10.49 17.66
C PHE A 59 -5.33 8.97 17.69
N VAL A 60 -4.90 8.42 18.83
CA VAL A 60 -4.74 6.98 19.02
C VAL A 60 -6.09 6.29 19.03
N GLU A 61 -7.10 6.82 19.72
CA GLU A 61 -8.47 6.27 19.69
C GLU A 61 -8.98 6.17 18.25
N ALA A 62 -8.81 7.24 17.46
CA ALA A 62 -9.21 7.23 16.06
C ALA A 62 -8.39 6.24 15.20
N LEU A 63 -7.10 6.05 15.52
CA LEU A 63 -6.25 5.04 14.87
C LEU A 63 -6.76 3.62 15.19
N ILE A 64 -6.95 3.32 16.48
CA ILE A 64 -7.46 2.04 16.98
C ILE A 64 -8.79 1.71 16.31
N ALA A 65 -9.75 2.64 16.35
CA ALA A 65 -11.04 2.46 15.71
C ALA A 65 -10.94 2.08 14.23
N VAL A 66 -9.95 2.61 13.49
CA VAL A 66 -9.74 2.25 12.07
C VAL A 66 -9.05 0.89 11.92
N VAL A 67 -8.01 0.61 12.71
CA VAL A 67 -7.20 -0.61 12.54
C VAL A 67 -7.83 -1.86 13.16
N THR A 68 -8.72 -1.70 14.14
CA THR A 68 -9.46 -2.80 14.80
C THR A 68 -10.87 -2.98 14.25
N SER A 69 -11.34 -2.05 13.40
CA SER A 69 -12.59 -2.26 12.65
C SER A 69 -12.51 -3.60 11.90
N PRO A 70 -13.50 -4.50 12.05
CA PRO A 70 -13.49 -5.80 11.41
C PRO A 70 -13.25 -5.65 9.92
N ASN A 71 -12.11 -6.18 9.47
CA ASN A 71 -11.68 -6.05 8.09
C ASN A 71 -11.46 -7.42 7.48
N HIS A 72 -12.52 -8.23 7.53
CA HIS A 72 -12.57 -9.59 6.97
C HIS A 72 -12.08 -9.63 5.52
N GLU A 73 -12.31 -8.54 4.79
CA GLU A 73 -11.83 -8.30 3.43
C GLU A 73 -10.30 -8.38 3.28
N TRP A 74 -9.53 -8.11 4.32
CA TRP A 74 -8.08 -8.17 4.32
C TRP A 74 -7.54 -9.41 5.04
N GLY A 75 -8.44 -10.35 5.37
CA GLY A 75 -8.08 -11.62 5.98
C GLY A 75 -7.68 -11.50 7.45
N SER A 76 -8.19 -10.50 8.16
CA SER A 76 -8.02 -10.33 9.59
C SER A 76 -9.35 -10.16 10.31
N ASP A 77 -9.37 -10.52 11.58
CA ASP A 77 -10.49 -10.24 12.49
C ASP A 77 -9.97 -9.91 13.90
N THR A 78 -10.81 -9.23 14.67
CA THR A 78 -10.51 -8.87 16.06
C THR A 78 -10.87 -10.04 16.96
N ALA A 79 -9.84 -10.73 17.47
CA ALA A 79 -9.99 -11.83 18.40
C ALA A 79 -10.38 -11.36 19.80
N PHE A 80 -9.85 -10.21 20.22
CA PHE A 80 -10.07 -9.66 21.56
C PHE A 80 -10.08 -8.14 21.50
N GLU A 81 -10.99 -7.53 22.24
CA GLU A 81 -11.11 -6.09 22.44
C GLU A 81 -11.15 -5.83 23.94
N GLY A 82 -10.14 -5.12 24.43
CA GLY A 82 -9.95 -4.81 25.83
C GLY A 82 -9.88 -3.30 26.10
N ASP A 83 -9.69 -2.95 27.37
CA ASP A 83 -9.51 -1.55 27.77
C ASP A 83 -8.15 -1.01 27.30
N TYR A 84 -7.10 -1.84 27.37
CA TYR A 84 -5.72 -1.42 27.08
C TYR A 84 -5.20 -1.89 25.72
N CYS A 85 -5.83 -2.90 25.13
CA CYS A 85 -5.41 -3.40 23.83
C CYS A 85 -6.50 -4.12 23.04
N SER A 86 -6.28 -4.20 21.74
CA SER A 86 -7.00 -5.09 20.83
C SER A 86 -6.05 -6.11 20.24
N VAL A 87 -6.53 -7.34 20.07
CA VAL A 87 -5.79 -8.42 19.43
C VAL A 87 -6.46 -8.78 18.11
N LEU A 88 -5.72 -8.62 17.01
CA LEU A 88 -6.14 -9.06 15.68
C LEU A 88 -5.41 -10.32 15.26
N LEU A 89 -6.16 -11.24 14.67
CA LEU A 89 -5.62 -12.44 14.04
C LEU A 89 -5.64 -12.25 12.52
N ASN A 90 -4.45 -12.21 11.91
CA ASN A 90 -4.29 -12.16 10.47
C ASN A 90 -4.17 -13.59 9.94
N LEU A 91 -5.26 -14.08 9.35
CA LEU A 91 -5.48 -15.48 8.95
C LEU A 91 -5.02 -15.78 7.53
N VAL A 92 -4.88 -14.76 6.68
CA VAL A 92 -4.60 -14.94 5.24
C VAL A 92 -3.25 -14.33 4.88
N VAL A 93 -2.47 -14.99 4.03
CA VAL A 93 -1.33 -14.36 3.35
C VAL A 93 -1.87 -13.69 2.10
N PRO A 94 -1.70 -12.37 1.88
CA PRO A 94 -1.88 -11.84 0.55
C PRO A 94 -0.85 -12.53 -0.35
N MET A 95 -1.29 -13.38 -1.28
CA MET A 95 -0.39 -14.03 -2.22
C MET A 95 0.33 -12.94 -3.01
N GLU A 96 1.61 -12.73 -2.73
CA GLU A 96 2.44 -11.99 -3.67
C GLU A 96 2.45 -12.79 -4.98
N PRO A 97 2.26 -12.14 -6.13
CA PRO A 97 2.47 -12.82 -7.40
C PRO A 97 3.89 -13.39 -7.39
N GLU A 98 4.04 -14.72 -7.41
CA GLU A 98 5.30 -15.29 -7.84
C GLU A 98 5.63 -14.68 -9.21
N ALA A 99 6.82 -14.10 -9.32
CA ALA A 99 7.25 -13.39 -10.52
C ALA A 99 7.09 -14.30 -11.74
N GLY A 100 6.06 -14.05 -12.57
CA GLY A 100 5.79 -14.79 -13.80
C GLY A 100 4.47 -15.56 -13.85
N ILE A 101 3.70 -15.68 -12.77
CA ILE A 101 2.38 -16.33 -12.79
C ILE A 101 1.29 -15.26 -12.93
N VAL A 102 0.79 -15.10 -14.16
CA VAL A 102 -0.27 -14.14 -14.56
C VAL A 102 -1.66 -14.76 -14.42
N ASP A 103 -1.76 -16.01 -13.97
CA ASP A 103 -3.05 -16.67 -13.83
C ASP A 103 -3.72 -16.29 -12.50
N PHE A 104 -4.68 -15.37 -12.59
CA PHE A 104 -5.47 -14.91 -11.45
C PHE A 104 -6.59 -15.90 -11.07
N GLU A 105 -6.98 -16.84 -11.94
CA GLU A 105 -8.10 -17.76 -11.69
C GLU A 105 -7.80 -18.79 -10.57
N HIS A 106 -6.53 -18.95 -10.18
CA HIS A 106 -6.10 -19.92 -9.17
C HIS A 106 -5.72 -19.33 -7.80
N ARG A 107 -5.93 -18.01 -7.57
CA ARG A 107 -5.60 -17.37 -6.28
C ARG A 107 -6.71 -17.54 -5.24
N ARG A 108 -7.01 -18.78 -4.84
CA ARG A 108 -7.76 -19.01 -3.60
C ARG A 108 -6.84 -18.69 -2.40
N ALA A 109 -7.38 -18.05 -1.37
CA ALA A 109 -6.64 -17.86 -0.12
C ALA A 109 -6.24 -19.23 0.42
N ALA A 110 -4.95 -19.44 0.59
CA ALA A 110 -4.48 -20.49 1.47
C ALA A 110 -4.51 -19.95 2.91
N PRO A 111 -5.03 -20.72 3.88
CA PRO A 111 -4.81 -20.44 5.28
C PRO A 111 -3.32 -20.21 5.56
N ARG A 112 -2.99 -19.22 6.38
CA ARG A 112 -1.65 -19.19 6.99
C ARG A 112 -1.50 -20.45 7.84
N GLU A 113 -0.45 -21.23 7.57
CA GLU A 113 -0.05 -22.30 8.50
C GLU A 113 0.26 -21.74 9.90
N ASN A 114 0.69 -20.47 9.96
CA ASN A 114 0.92 -19.76 11.21
C ASN A 114 0.37 -18.32 11.10
N PRO A 115 -0.91 -18.09 11.50
CA PRO A 115 -1.52 -16.77 11.51
C PRO A 115 -0.69 -15.76 12.30
N ARG A 116 -0.63 -14.52 11.80
CA ARG A 116 0.08 -13.43 12.51
C ARG A 116 -0.88 -12.80 13.51
N ILE A 117 -0.47 -12.71 14.77
CA ILE A 117 -1.18 -11.95 15.79
C ILE A 117 -0.61 -10.53 15.81
N THR A 118 -1.50 -9.54 15.83
CA THR A 118 -1.14 -8.13 16.02
C THR A 118 -1.86 -7.61 17.25
N ILE A 119 -1.12 -7.03 18.19
CA ILE A 119 -1.68 -6.44 19.42
C ILE A 119 -1.52 -4.94 19.29
N TRP A 120 -2.61 -4.21 19.31
CA TRP A 120 -2.58 -2.75 19.30
C TRP A 120 -2.72 -2.23 20.72
N LEU A 121 -1.79 -1.39 21.14
CA LEU A 121 -1.78 -0.78 22.47
C LEU A 121 -2.53 0.56 22.43
N HIS A 122 -3.61 0.69 23.21
CA HIS A 122 -4.55 1.82 23.14
C HIS A 122 -4.00 3.14 23.65
N ASP A 123 -2.98 3.13 24.51
CA ASP A 123 -2.39 4.36 25.04
C ASP A 123 -1.43 5.05 24.07
N VAL A 124 -0.84 4.27 23.15
CA VAL A 124 0.29 4.69 22.30
C VAL A 124 0.06 4.48 20.82
N GLY A 125 -0.96 3.73 20.41
CA GLY A 125 -1.22 3.42 19.01
C GLY A 125 -0.05 2.69 18.35
N VAL A 126 0.64 1.86 19.13
CA VAL A 126 1.75 1.00 18.67
C VAL A 126 1.24 -0.41 18.55
N SER A 127 1.57 -1.07 17.44
CA SER A 127 1.29 -2.48 17.24
C SER A 127 2.49 -3.35 17.60
N LEU A 128 2.29 -4.37 18.42
CA LEU A 128 3.22 -5.48 18.59
C LEU A 128 2.76 -6.65 17.71
N SER A 129 3.67 -7.54 17.35
CA SER A 129 3.32 -8.69 16.52
C SER A 129 4.06 -9.95 16.92
N THR A 130 3.35 -11.06 16.78
CA THR A 130 3.85 -12.42 16.97
C THR A 130 3.09 -13.36 16.03
N THR A 131 3.30 -14.66 16.19
CA THR A 131 2.54 -15.67 15.47
C THR A 131 1.68 -16.49 16.43
N LEU A 132 0.59 -17.06 15.93
CA LEU A 132 -0.32 -17.88 16.74
C LEU A 132 0.42 -19.04 17.43
N LYS A 133 1.37 -19.66 16.74
CA LYS A 133 2.23 -20.72 17.30
C LYS A 133 3.11 -20.26 18.45
N GLU A 134 3.53 -18.99 18.43
CA GLU A 134 4.45 -18.43 19.43
C GLU A 134 3.71 -17.74 20.58
N TRP A 135 2.41 -17.45 20.42
CA TRP A 135 1.59 -16.67 21.34
C TRP A 135 1.80 -17.00 22.82
N ASP A 136 1.59 -18.26 23.20
CA ASP A 136 1.59 -18.66 24.62
C ASP A 136 2.96 -18.49 25.28
N GLY A 137 4.05 -18.62 24.51
CA GLY A 137 5.40 -18.33 24.96
C GLY A 137 5.70 -16.84 24.96
N TRP A 138 5.33 -16.17 23.87
CA TRP A 138 5.54 -14.75 23.61
C TRP A 138 4.90 -13.86 24.70
N LEU A 139 3.70 -14.22 25.17
CA LEU A 139 3.00 -13.49 26.23
C LEU A 139 3.68 -13.66 27.60
N ARG A 140 4.32 -14.80 27.85
CA ARG A 140 5.05 -15.07 29.11
C ARG A 140 6.38 -14.35 29.19
N GLU A 141 7.01 -14.06 28.05
CA GLU A 141 8.29 -13.37 27.99
C GLU A 141 8.23 -12.01 28.69
N ASP A 142 9.27 -11.71 29.46
CA ASP A 142 9.47 -10.38 30.01
C ASP A 142 10.11 -9.49 28.94
N ARG A 143 9.37 -8.47 28.52
CA ARG A 143 9.74 -7.59 27.41
C ARG A 143 10.03 -6.22 27.97
N SER A 144 11.20 -5.71 27.62
CA SER A 144 11.59 -4.33 27.89
C SER A 144 11.49 -3.50 26.62
N PHE A 145 10.93 -2.31 26.75
CA PHE A 145 10.86 -1.30 25.70
C PHE A 145 11.66 -0.09 26.15
N GLU A 146 12.37 0.54 25.21
CA GLU A 146 13.19 1.73 25.50
C GLU A 146 12.34 2.91 25.98
N ARG A 147 11.08 2.97 25.52
CA ARG A 147 10.14 4.03 25.86
C ARG A 147 9.25 3.64 27.02
N GLU A 148 9.28 4.45 28.06
CA GLU A 148 8.50 4.25 29.29
C GLU A 148 7.00 4.16 28.99
N LEU A 149 6.49 5.01 28.08
CA LEU A 149 5.07 4.99 27.70
C LEU A 149 4.67 3.68 27.01
N VAL A 150 5.52 3.13 26.12
CA VAL A 150 5.27 1.83 25.49
C VAL A 150 5.38 0.71 26.51
N GLN A 151 6.36 0.76 27.41
CA GLN A 151 6.51 -0.21 28.48
C GLN A 151 5.28 -0.26 29.38
N LYS A 152 4.76 0.91 29.79
CA LYS A 152 3.55 1.02 30.62
C LYS A 152 2.32 0.47 29.90
N ALA A 153 2.12 0.87 28.64
CA ALA A 153 1.02 0.39 27.82
C ALA A 153 1.07 -1.13 27.64
N TRP A 154 2.26 -1.68 27.39
CA TRP A 154 2.47 -3.12 27.30
C TRP A 154 2.20 -3.84 28.63
N SER A 155 2.67 -3.30 29.75
CA SER A 155 2.43 -3.91 31.06
C SER A 155 0.93 -4.01 31.39
N ALA A 156 0.14 -2.97 31.11
CA ALA A 156 -1.31 -2.99 31.29
C ALA A 156 -1.99 -4.00 30.35
N ALA A 157 -1.65 -3.97 29.06
CA ALA A 157 -2.16 -4.92 28.08
C ALA A 157 -1.80 -6.38 28.43
N LYS A 158 -0.59 -6.64 28.92
CA LYS A 158 -0.13 -7.97 29.31
C LYS A 158 -0.90 -8.51 30.52
N GLU A 159 -1.24 -7.66 31.48
CA GLU A 159 -2.09 -8.03 32.62
C GLU A 159 -3.50 -8.41 32.16
N GLU A 160 -4.08 -7.63 31.24
CA GLU A 160 -5.39 -7.89 30.66
C GLU A 160 -5.43 -9.19 29.83
N LEU A 161 -4.37 -9.46 29.06
CA LEU A 161 -4.23 -10.68 28.26
C LEU A 161 -3.80 -11.89 29.11
N CYS A 162 -3.55 -11.73 30.41
CA CYS A 162 -3.04 -12.80 31.25
C CYS A 162 -4.00 -13.99 31.29
N GLY A 163 -3.50 -15.18 30.92
CA GLY A 163 -4.29 -16.40 30.85
C GLY A 163 -5.01 -16.63 29.52
N MET A 164 -4.94 -15.68 28.58
CA MET A 164 -5.45 -15.85 27.22
C MET A 164 -4.58 -16.85 26.45
N SER A 165 -5.14 -18.00 26.09
CA SER A 165 -4.46 -18.99 25.26
C SER A 165 -4.64 -18.70 23.76
N SER A 166 -3.80 -19.33 22.94
CA SER A 166 -3.97 -19.31 21.48
C SER A 166 -5.30 -19.94 21.04
N GLU A 167 -5.81 -20.94 21.77
CA GLU A 167 -7.10 -21.58 21.52
C GLU A 167 -8.27 -20.62 21.81
N ASP A 168 -8.16 -19.82 22.88
CA ASP A 168 -9.17 -18.81 23.21
C ASP A 168 -9.29 -17.78 22.09
N LEU A 169 -8.17 -17.24 21.62
CA LEU A 169 -8.15 -16.27 20.51
C LEU A 169 -8.81 -16.82 19.23
N VAL A 170 -8.52 -18.08 18.89
CA VAL A 170 -9.10 -18.73 17.71
C VAL A 170 -10.60 -18.93 17.87
N SER A 171 -11.05 -19.29 19.07
CA SER A 171 -12.47 -19.52 19.35
C SER A 171 -13.35 -18.27 19.25
N MET A 172 -12.74 -17.08 19.39
CA MET A 172 -13.42 -15.79 19.33
C MET A 172 -13.66 -15.29 17.90
N ILE A 173 -13.10 -15.96 16.89
CA ILE A 173 -13.18 -15.52 15.49
C ILE A 173 -14.02 -16.47 14.64
N ASP A 174 -14.90 -15.91 13.81
CA ASP A 174 -15.53 -16.65 12.72
C ASP A 174 -14.58 -16.73 11.52
N ILE A 175 -13.68 -17.72 11.58
CA ILE A 175 -12.69 -17.98 10.53
C ILE A 175 -13.37 -18.18 9.16
N GLY A 176 -14.56 -18.81 9.14
CA GLY A 176 -15.32 -19.02 7.91
C GLY A 176 -15.77 -17.71 7.27
N ALA A 177 -16.34 -16.80 8.08
CA ALA A 177 -16.74 -15.48 7.62
C ALA A 177 -15.57 -14.66 7.07
N VAL A 178 -14.39 -14.75 7.71
CA VAL A 178 -13.16 -14.10 7.24
C VAL A 178 -12.77 -14.61 5.86
N TYR A 179 -12.72 -15.94 5.67
CA TYR A 179 -12.38 -16.53 4.37
C TYR A 179 -13.39 -16.17 3.28
N ASP A 180 -14.69 -16.23 3.59
CA ASP A 180 -15.73 -15.91 2.64
C ASP A 180 -15.68 -14.44 2.20
N ALA A 181 -15.43 -13.51 3.13
CA ALA A 181 -15.26 -12.10 2.81
C ALA A 181 -14.01 -11.84 1.96
N TRP A 182 -12.89 -12.47 2.29
CA TRP A 182 -11.67 -12.39 1.51
C TRP A 182 -11.87 -12.89 0.08
N ASN A 183 -12.53 -14.05 -0.09
CA ASN A 183 -12.79 -14.63 -1.42
C ASN A 183 -13.67 -13.70 -2.26
N ARG A 184 -14.75 -13.15 -1.67
CA ARG A 184 -15.59 -12.15 -2.35
C ARG A 184 -14.81 -10.91 -2.78
N ARG A 185 -13.86 -10.45 -1.98
CA ARG A 185 -12.99 -9.32 -2.34
C ARG A 185 -12.06 -9.70 -3.49
N ALA A 186 -11.40 -10.86 -3.40
CA ALA A 186 -10.48 -11.33 -4.43
C ALA A 186 -11.16 -11.45 -5.79
N GLU A 187 -12.39 -11.96 -5.84
CA GLU A 187 -13.23 -12.01 -7.05
C GLU A 187 -13.51 -10.60 -7.60
N ARG A 188 -13.95 -9.66 -6.75
CA ARG A 188 -14.18 -8.26 -7.16
C ARG A 188 -12.92 -7.60 -7.70
N GLN A 189 -11.78 -7.82 -7.05
CA GLN A 189 -10.50 -7.25 -7.46
C GLN A 189 -10.05 -7.83 -8.80
N SER A 190 -10.21 -9.13 -9.02
CA SER A 190 -9.91 -9.79 -10.29
C SER A 190 -10.73 -9.21 -11.45
N VAL A 191 -12.02 -8.92 -11.23
CA VAL A 191 -12.87 -8.25 -12.25
C VAL A 191 -12.34 -6.86 -12.57
N LEU A 192 -12.00 -6.05 -11.56
CA LEU A 192 -11.49 -4.69 -11.75
C LEU A 192 -10.12 -4.69 -12.45
N ASP A 193 -9.23 -5.60 -12.08
CA ASP A 193 -7.92 -5.73 -12.69
C ASP A 193 -8.05 -6.18 -14.16
N GLY A 194 -8.96 -7.13 -14.45
CA GLY A 194 -9.29 -7.52 -15.82
C GLY A 194 -9.82 -6.35 -16.66
N GLN A 195 -10.66 -5.48 -16.08
CA GLN A 195 -11.14 -4.26 -16.75
C GLN A 195 -9.98 -3.28 -17.04
N ARG A 196 -9.09 -3.05 -16.07
CA ARG A 196 -7.93 -2.16 -16.24
C ARG A 196 -6.93 -2.69 -17.27
N ASP A 197 -6.70 -4.00 -17.29
CA ASP A 197 -5.82 -4.64 -18.26
C ASP A 197 -6.42 -4.59 -19.67
N ALA A 198 -7.74 -4.78 -19.81
CA ALA A 198 -8.44 -4.62 -21.08
C ALA A 198 -8.38 -3.16 -21.58
N GLU A 199 -8.62 -2.18 -20.70
CA GLU A 199 -8.51 -0.75 -21.01
C GLU A 199 -7.08 -0.38 -21.45
N LYS A 200 -6.07 -0.83 -20.68
CA LYS A 200 -4.66 -0.63 -21.02
C LYS A 200 -4.30 -1.29 -22.36
N ALA A 201 -4.78 -2.50 -22.63
CA ALA A 201 -4.56 -3.20 -23.89
C ALA A 201 -5.21 -2.45 -25.07
N ALA A 202 -6.42 -1.92 -24.89
CA ALA A 202 -7.10 -1.10 -25.89
C ALA A 202 -6.31 0.19 -26.19
N LEU A 203 -5.86 0.92 -25.17
CA LEU A 203 -5.02 2.12 -25.33
C LEU A 203 -3.69 1.82 -26.03
N ILE A 204 -3.08 0.66 -25.75
CA ILE A 204 -1.86 0.23 -26.45
C ILE A 204 -2.16 -0.09 -27.91
N ALA A 205 -3.27 -0.79 -28.19
CA ALA A 205 -3.67 -1.14 -29.54
C ALA A 205 -3.98 0.11 -30.39
N GLU A 206 -4.74 1.06 -29.83
CA GLU A 206 -5.06 2.35 -30.46
C GLU A 206 -3.81 3.19 -30.74
N HIS A 207 -2.90 3.31 -29.75
CA HIS A 207 -1.61 3.99 -29.93
C HIS A 207 -0.80 3.34 -31.06
N ASN A 208 -0.72 2.00 -31.08
CA ASN A 208 0.06 1.27 -32.07
C ASN A 208 -0.52 1.40 -33.48
N GLN A 209 -1.85 1.40 -33.60
CA GLN A 209 -2.54 1.61 -34.86
C GLN A 209 -2.29 3.02 -35.39
N SER A 210 -2.51 4.05 -34.55
CA SER A 210 -2.30 5.46 -34.91
C SER A 210 -0.86 5.73 -35.36
N LEU A 211 0.12 5.21 -34.62
CA LEU A 211 1.53 5.39 -34.97
C LEU A 211 1.89 4.66 -36.27
N HIS A 212 1.28 3.51 -36.55
CA HIS A 212 1.50 2.78 -37.78
C HIS A 212 0.96 3.56 -39.00
N GLU A 213 -0.26 4.08 -38.90
CA GLU A 213 -0.88 4.90 -39.95
C GLU A 213 -0.05 6.16 -40.26
N ILE A 214 0.45 6.84 -39.22
CA ILE A 214 1.37 7.97 -39.36
C ILE A 214 2.64 7.54 -40.07
N ILE A 215 3.25 6.42 -39.68
CA ILE A 215 4.51 5.96 -40.29
C ILE A 215 4.36 5.59 -41.76
N ASP A 216 3.18 5.10 -42.17
CA ASP A 216 2.87 4.81 -43.57
C ASP A 216 2.84 6.07 -44.45
N THR A 217 2.62 7.27 -43.87
CA THR A 217 2.71 8.55 -44.61
C THR A 217 4.14 9.01 -44.86
N LYS A 218 5.14 8.30 -44.30
CA LYS A 218 6.57 8.63 -44.34
C LYS A 218 6.86 10.05 -43.81
N PRO A 219 6.53 10.33 -42.54
CA PRO A 219 6.65 11.65 -41.97
C PRO A 219 8.11 12.05 -41.77
N SER A 220 8.33 13.35 -41.60
CA SER A 220 9.61 13.86 -41.11
C SER A 220 9.64 13.83 -39.58
N CYS A 221 10.84 13.87 -38.99
CA CYS A 221 11.01 13.96 -37.55
C CYS A 221 10.39 15.25 -37.02
N PRO A 222 9.48 15.19 -36.02
CA PRO A 222 8.83 16.38 -35.50
C PRO A 222 9.78 17.27 -34.68
N HIS A 223 10.93 16.74 -34.26
CA HIS A 223 11.90 17.45 -33.42
C HIS A 223 12.98 18.18 -34.22
N CYS A 224 13.46 17.60 -35.32
CA CYS A 224 14.59 18.15 -36.09
C CYS A 224 14.32 18.29 -37.59
N GLY A 225 13.13 17.92 -38.06
CA GLY A 225 12.73 18.04 -39.47
C GLY A 225 13.42 17.05 -40.42
N GLN A 226 14.23 16.11 -39.92
CA GLN A 226 14.88 15.12 -40.77
C GLN A 226 13.88 14.20 -41.46
N SER A 227 14.22 13.72 -42.65
CA SER A 227 13.30 12.90 -43.45
C SER A 227 13.00 11.56 -42.78
N PHE A 228 11.97 10.87 -43.29
CA PHE A 228 11.59 9.52 -42.85
C PHE A 228 12.74 8.51 -42.79
N GLN A 229 13.76 8.66 -43.65
CA GLN A 229 14.92 7.76 -43.69
C GLN A 229 15.75 7.81 -42.40
N ALA A 230 15.70 8.93 -41.68
CA ALA A 230 16.33 9.08 -40.37
C ALA A 230 15.49 8.46 -39.24
N LEU A 231 14.27 7.97 -39.50
CA LEU A 231 13.38 7.43 -38.48
C LEU A 231 13.48 5.90 -38.43
N LYS A 232 13.64 5.36 -37.22
CA LYS A 232 13.56 3.93 -36.95
C LYS A 232 12.27 3.62 -36.22
N TYR A 233 11.40 2.84 -36.86
CA TYR A 233 10.15 2.37 -36.28
C TYR A 233 10.34 1.03 -35.57
N TYR A 234 9.91 0.96 -34.32
CA TYR A 234 9.87 -0.25 -33.50
C TYR A 234 8.42 -0.73 -33.38
N ASP A 235 8.04 -1.67 -34.24
CA ASP A 235 6.70 -2.25 -34.24
C ASP A 235 6.53 -3.24 -33.08
N ASN A 236 5.67 -2.87 -32.14
CA ASN A 236 5.29 -3.69 -30.99
C ASN A 236 3.82 -4.15 -31.04
N ARG A 237 3.15 -4.09 -32.20
CA ARG A 237 1.80 -4.64 -32.36
C ARG A 237 1.76 -6.10 -31.93
N GLY A 238 0.74 -6.46 -31.15
CA GLY A 238 0.57 -7.79 -30.57
C GLY A 238 1.54 -8.16 -29.44
N ARG A 239 2.45 -7.26 -29.01
CA ARG A 239 3.46 -7.53 -27.96
C ARG A 239 3.12 -6.94 -26.58
N GLY A 240 1.89 -6.46 -26.39
CA GLY A 240 1.44 -5.90 -25.10
C GLY A 240 2.18 -4.63 -24.66
N ARG A 241 2.82 -3.91 -25.58
CA ARG A 241 3.54 -2.66 -25.31
C ARG A 241 3.41 -1.66 -26.46
N LYS A 242 3.60 -0.38 -26.16
CA LYS A 242 3.51 0.69 -27.16
C LYS A 242 4.64 0.58 -28.19
N SER A 243 4.31 0.70 -29.46
CA SER A 243 5.24 0.94 -30.57
C SER A 243 5.85 2.32 -30.40
N CYS A 244 7.07 2.51 -30.89
CA CYS A 244 7.75 3.80 -30.83
C CYS A 244 8.57 4.06 -32.08
N VAL A 245 8.85 5.34 -32.33
CA VAL A 245 9.69 5.81 -33.43
C VAL A 245 10.83 6.59 -32.82
N ILE A 246 12.06 6.31 -33.25
CA ILE A 246 13.27 7.00 -32.78
C ILE A 246 14.00 7.58 -33.98
N CYS A 247 14.24 8.89 -33.97
CA CYS A 247 15.09 9.53 -34.97
C CYS A 247 16.56 9.18 -34.70
N GLN A 248 17.24 8.65 -35.71
CA GLN A 248 18.65 8.24 -35.62
C GLN A 248 19.61 9.45 -35.62
N GLU A 249 19.14 10.63 -36.05
CA GLU A 249 19.96 11.85 -36.08
C GLU A 249 19.90 12.61 -34.75
N CYS A 250 18.70 12.85 -34.21
CA CYS A 250 18.53 13.60 -32.95
C CYS A 250 18.34 12.71 -31.72
N ALA A 251 18.28 11.38 -31.89
CA ALA A 251 18.10 10.38 -30.84
C ALA A 251 16.82 10.51 -29.98
N ARG A 252 15.85 11.34 -30.39
CA ARG A 252 14.59 11.51 -29.68
C ARG A 252 13.56 10.47 -30.13
N SER A 253 12.79 9.98 -29.16
CA SER A 253 11.55 9.27 -29.45
C SER A 253 10.44 10.27 -29.72
N SER A 254 9.51 9.90 -30.61
CA SER A 254 8.36 10.74 -30.93
C SER A 254 7.05 10.09 -30.50
N ARG A 255 6.14 10.92 -30.02
CA ARG A 255 4.75 10.53 -29.69
C ARG A 255 3.82 10.80 -30.87
N VAL A 256 2.63 10.18 -30.84
CA VAL A 256 1.62 10.29 -31.92
C VAL A 256 1.18 11.74 -32.12
N ASP A 257 0.89 12.45 -31.02
CA ASP A 257 0.52 13.87 -30.98
C ASP A 257 1.57 14.77 -31.62
N GLU A 258 2.86 14.53 -31.36
CA GLU A 258 3.95 15.35 -31.94
C GLU A 258 4.01 15.26 -33.47
N PHE A 259 3.65 14.13 -34.07
CA PHE A 259 3.58 14.01 -35.54
C PHE A 259 2.37 14.75 -36.11
N LEU A 260 1.22 14.70 -35.42
CA LEU A 260 -0.01 15.35 -35.86
C LEU A 260 0.09 16.88 -35.80
N GLU A 261 0.79 17.43 -34.81
CA GLU A 261 1.02 18.88 -34.68
C GLU A 261 1.85 19.46 -35.84
N VAL A 262 2.80 18.70 -36.37
CA VAL A 262 3.65 19.11 -37.50
C VAL A 262 2.89 19.05 -38.83
N GLU A 263 2.00 18.07 -39.02
CA GLU A 263 1.13 18.03 -40.20
C GLU A 263 0.10 19.16 -40.22
N GLY A 264 -0.43 19.56 -39.06
CA GLY A 264 -1.34 20.70 -38.92
C GLY A 264 -0.67 22.04 -39.24
N SER A 265 0.59 22.21 -38.85
CA SER A 265 1.37 23.43 -39.06
C SER A 265 1.79 23.63 -40.53
N ASN A 266 1.91 22.56 -41.32
CA ASN A 266 2.26 22.61 -42.74
C ASN A 266 1.05 22.80 -43.68
N ARG A 267 -0.19 22.86 -43.15
CA ARG A 267 -1.43 23.10 -43.92
C ARG A 267 -1.94 24.55 -43.84
N GLN A 268 -1.25 25.43 -43.13
CA GLN A 268 -1.49 26.89 -43.13
C GLN A 268 -0.50 27.60 -44.04
#